data_AF-A0A143QQ72-F1
#
_entry.id   AF-A0A143QQ72-F1
#
_cell.length_a   1.000
_cell.length_b   1.000
_cell.length_c   1.000
_cell.angle_alpha   90.00
_cell.angle_beta   90.00
_cell.angle_gamma   90.00
#
_symmetry.space_group_name_H-M   'P 1'
#
loop_
_entity.id
_entity.type
_entity.pdbx_description
1 polymer ?
#
loop_
_entity_poly.entity_id
_entity_poly.type
_entity_poly.pdbx_seq_one_letter_code
_entity_poly.pdbx_strand_id
1 'polypeptide(L)'
;MSVKTRRNQTCEWCGRPIDDVGTGRKRRYCRQSCRQRAYEQRSAVKGTSIPVDAVVLTAEEASAVADRAFELRCAAEDVSTAVAEGAAADELQRLCIELVAKAHDAERLR
;
A
#
# COMPACT_ATOMS: atom_id res chain seq x y z
N MET A 1 -1.26 26.02 -3.96
CA MET A 1 -0.50 25.28 -4.99
C MET A 1 -0.39 23.83 -4.53
N SER A 2 -1.25 22.93 -5.04
CA SER A 2 -1.20 21.51 -4.69
C SER A 2 -0.03 20.87 -5.42
N VAL A 3 1.05 20.58 -4.68
CA VAL A 3 2.11 19.71 -5.19
C VAL A 3 1.45 18.35 -5.41
N LYS A 4 1.13 18.03 -6.67
CA LYS A 4 0.84 16.66 -7.06
C LYS A 4 2.12 15.88 -6.83
N THR A 5 2.34 15.37 -5.62
CA THR A 5 3.32 14.33 -5.34
C THR A 5 3.01 13.26 -6.37
N ARG A 6 3.91 13.08 -7.35
CA ARG A 6 3.77 11.98 -8.30
C ARG A 6 3.76 10.75 -7.42
N ARG A 7 2.60 10.08 -7.28
CA ARG A 7 2.57 8.81 -6.57
C ARG A 7 3.64 7.95 -7.22
N ASN A 8 4.66 7.57 -6.44
CA ASN A 8 5.60 6.55 -6.87
C ASN A 8 4.77 5.40 -7.44
N GLN A 9 5.18 4.87 -8.60
CA GLN A 9 4.40 3.77 -9.16
C GLN A 9 4.37 2.65 -8.14
N THR A 10 3.19 2.13 -7.85
CA THR A 10 3.04 0.95 -7.01
C THR A 10 3.06 -0.29 -7.89
N CYS A 11 3.55 -1.39 -7.33
CA CYS A 11 3.53 -2.68 -7.99
C CYS A 11 2.08 -3.11 -8.22
N GLU A 12 1.71 -3.35 -9.49
CA GLU A 12 0.37 -3.80 -9.86
C GLU A 12 -0.03 -5.15 -9.21
N TRP A 13 0.94 -5.91 -8.69
CA TRP A 13 0.70 -7.19 -8.00
C TRP A 13 0.56 -7.06 -6.47
N CYS A 14 1.52 -6.39 -5.81
CA CYS A 14 1.63 -6.38 -4.35
C CYS A 14 1.47 -5.00 -3.71
N GLY A 15 1.26 -3.94 -4.49
CA GLY A 15 1.08 -2.57 -3.98
C GLY A 15 2.37 -1.88 -3.51
N ARG A 16 3.49 -2.58 -3.33
CA ARG A 16 4.75 -1.97 -2.88
C ARG A 16 5.23 -0.86 -3.82
N PRO A 17 5.86 0.21 -3.30
CA PRO A 17 6.45 1.25 -4.12
C PRO A 17 7.51 0.66 -5.06
N ILE A 18 7.56 1.19 -6.27
CA ILE A 18 8.56 0.91 -7.28
C ILE A 18 9.40 2.16 -7.46
N ASP A 19 10.71 2.00 -7.35
CA ASP A 19 11.67 3.07 -7.57
C ASP A 19 11.53 3.63 -8.99
N ASP A 20 11.57 4.96 -9.11
CA ASP A 20 11.49 5.60 -10.42
C ASP A 20 12.76 5.30 -11.22
N VAL A 21 12.59 4.64 -12.37
CA VAL A 21 13.68 4.42 -13.32
C VAL A 21 13.76 5.66 -14.18
N GLY A 22 14.66 6.58 -13.81
CA GLY A 22 14.69 7.96 -14.30
C GLY A 22 14.41 8.13 -15.80
N THR A 23 15.06 7.33 -16.66
CA THR A 23 14.80 7.33 -18.12
C THR A 23 14.35 5.95 -18.58
N GLY A 24 13.25 5.88 -19.35
CA GLY A 24 12.74 4.65 -19.96
C GLY A 24 11.31 4.29 -19.55
N ARG A 25 10.87 3.08 -19.94
CA ARG A 25 9.53 2.59 -19.62
C ARG A 25 9.44 2.31 -18.11
N LYS A 26 8.48 2.95 -17.45
CA LYS A 26 8.22 2.73 -16.03
C LYS A 26 7.90 1.26 -15.74
N ARG A 27 8.45 0.76 -14.63
CA ARG A 27 8.29 -0.62 -14.18
C ARG A 27 6.91 -0.81 -13.55
N ARG A 28 6.18 -1.82 -14.01
CA ARG A 28 4.87 -2.21 -13.44
C ARG A 28 4.97 -3.13 -12.21
N TYR A 29 6.11 -3.80 -12.05
CA TYR A 29 6.32 -4.78 -10.99
C TYR A 29 7.66 -4.57 -10.27
N CYS A 30 7.63 -4.68 -8.93
CA CYS A 30 8.81 -4.48 -8.10
C CYS A 30 9.86 -5.58 -8.27
N ARG A 31 9.48 -6.81 -8.65
CA ARG A 31 10.37 -7.97 -8.86
C ARG A 31 9.80 -8.93 -9.93
N GLN A 32 10.65 -9.80 -10.48
CA GLN A 32 10.26 -10.81 -11.48
C GLN A 32 9.17 -11.76 -10.95
N SER A 33 9.25 -12.18 -9.68
CA SER A 33 8.24 -13.05 -9.08
C SER A 33 6.83 -12.43 -9.06
N CYS A 34 6.73 -11.13 -8.78
CA CYS A 34 5.45 -10.39 -8.85
C CYS A 34 4.90 -10.35 -10.28
N ARG A 35 5.78 -10.17 -11.28
CA ARG A 35 5.37 -10.21 -12.70
C ARG A 35 4.85 -11.60 -13.08
N GLN A 36 5.51 -12.67 -12.63
CA GLN A 36 5.13 -14.05 -12.90
C GLN A 36 3.76 -14.37 -12.30
N ARG A 37 3.55 -14.07 -11.01
CA ARG A 37 2.26 -14.29 -10.33
C ARG A 37 1.12 -13.48 -10.96
N ALA A 38 1.38 -12.24 -11.37
CA ALA A 38 0.39 -11.43 -12.10
C ALA A 38 0.00 -12.05 -13.44
N TYR A 39 0.94 -12.68 -14.14
CA TYR A 39 0.65 -13.41 -15.38
C TYR A 39 -0.17 -14.68 -15.12
N GLU A 40 0.18 -15.44 -14.08
CA GLU A 40 -0.56 -16.64 -13.66
C GLU A 40 -2.00 -16.31 -13.28
N GLN A 41 -2.23 -15.26 -12.49
CA GLN A 41 -3.59 -14.82 -12.13
C GLN A 41 -4.39 -14.44 -13.39
N ARG A 42 -3.81 -13.67 -14.32
CA ARG A 42 -4.49 -13.33 -15.58
C ARG A 42 -4.80 -14.55 -16.45
N SER A 43 -3.91 -15.55 -16.43
CA SER A 43 -4.12 -16.80 -17.16
C SER A 43 -5.23 -17.64 -16.53
N ALA A 44 -5.29 -17.68 -15.20
CA ALA A 44 -6.29 -18.42 -14.43
C ALA A 44 -7.72 -17.86 -14.61
N VAL A 45 -7.88 -16.55 -14.77
CA VAL A 45 -9.19 -15.91 -14.99
C VAL A 45 -9.61 -15.86 -16.46
N LYS A 46 -8.78 -16.36 -17.39
CA LYS A 46 -9.06 -16.36 -18.82
C LYS A 46 -10.30 -17.21 -19.11
N GLY A 47 -11.28 -16.64 -19.82
CA GLY A 47 -12.56 -17.32 -20.12
C GLY A 47 -13.62 -17.17 -19.03
N THR A 48 -13.33 -16.43 -17.95
CA THR A 48 -14.34 -15.98 -16.98
C THR A 48 -14.86 -14.59 -17.35
N SER A 49 -15.88 -14.11 -16.64
CA SER A 49 -16.38 -12.72 -16.75
C SER A 49 -15.55 -11.70 -15.96
N ILE A 50 -14.42 -12.10 -15.37
CA ILE A 50 -13.57 -11.22 -14.56
C ILE A 50 -12.76 -10.29 -15.49
N PRO A 51 -12.75 -8.97 -15.25
CA PRO A 51 -11.95 -8.02 -16.02
C PRO A 51 -10.45 -8.34 -16.01
N VAL A 52 -9.77 -8.05 -17.12
CA VAL A 52 -8.35 -8.40 -17.33
C VAL A 52 -7.40 -7.67 -16.36
N ASP A 53 -7.86 -6.51 -15.88
CA ASP A 53 -7.18 -5.59 -14.98
C ASP A 53 -7.70 -5.69 -13.54
N ALA A 54 -8.59 -6.65 -13.24
CA ALA A 54 -9.06 -6.88 -11.89
C ALA A 54 -7.93 -7.37 -10.96
N VAL A 55 -7.89 -6.82 -9.75
CA VAL A 55 -7.08 -7.33 -8.65
C VAL A 55 -7.92 -8.38 -7.92
N VAL A 56 -7.48 -9.63 -7.93
CA VAL A 56 -8.17 -10.74 -7.25
C VAL A 56 -7.37 -11.11 -6.01
N LEU A 57 -7.91 -10.81 -4.83
CA LEU A 57 -7.34 -11.19 -3.54
C LEU A 57 -8.00 -12.46 -3.03
N THR A 58 -7.25 -13.27 -2.27
CA THR A 58 -7.87 -14.29 -1.42
C THR A 58 -8.63 -13.61 -0.28
N ALA A 59 -9.53 -14.35 0.39
CA ALA A 59 -10.21 -13.83 1.57
C ALA A 59 -9.22 -13.42 2.68
N GLU A 60 -8.13 -14.18 2.84
CA GLU A 60 -7.06 -13.89 3.80
C GLU A 60 -6.31 -12.60 3.43
N GLU A 61 -5.94 -12.41 2.16
CA GLU A 61 -5.28 -11.17 1.71
C GLU A 61 -6.20 -9.95 1.88
N ALA A 62 -7.49 -10.10 1.58
CA ALA A 62 -8.48 -9.04 1.80
C ALA A 62 -8.62 -8.68 3.28
N SER A 63 -8.70 -9.69 4.17
CA SER A 63 -8.69 -9.48 5.62
C SER A 63 -7.43 -8.75 6.07
N ALA A 64 -6.26 -9.20 5.62
CA ALA A 64 -4.99 -8.59 5.98
C ALA A 64 -4.90 -7.12 5.55
N VAL A 65 -5.47 -6.74 4.39
CA VAL A 65 -5.58 -5.32 3.98
C VAL A 65 -6.48 -4.55 4.94
N ALA A 66 -7.64 -5.10 5.30
CA ALA A 66 -8.56 -4.47 6.25
C ALA A 66 -7.93 -4.28 7.63
N ASP A 67 -7.21 -5.28 8.14
CA ASP A 67 -6.52 -5.23 9.43
C ASP A 67 -5.46 -4.13 9.47
N ARG A 68 -4.63 -4.02 8.42
CA ARG A 68 -3.62 -2.94 8.33
C ARG A 68 -4.26 -1.56 8.19
N ALA A 69 -5.37 -1.44 7.48
CA ALA A 69 -6.12 -0.18 7.40
C ALA A 69 -6.75 0.19 8.76
N PHE A 70 -7.21 -0.80 9.53
CA PHE A 70 -7.69 -0.60 10.90
C PHE A 70 -6.55 -0.10 11.80
N GLU A 71 -5.39 -0.76 11.79
CA GLU A 71 -4.22 -0.34 12.58
C GLU A 71 -3.75 1.07 12.21
N LEU A 72 -3.73 1.42 10.93
CA LEU A 72 -3.40 2.76 10.45
C LEU A 72 -4.35 3.80 11.05
N ARG A 73 -5.66 3.52 11.05
CA ARG A 73 -6.65 4.43 11.65
C ARG A 73 -6.41 4.60 13.15
N CYS A 74 -6.19 3.51 13.88
CA CYS A 74 -5.90 3.57 15.32
C CYS A 74 -4.66 4.43 15.60
N ALA A 75 -3.57 4.24 14.86
CA ALA A 75 -2.37 5.07 15.03
C ALA A 75 -2.63 6.56 14.75
N ALA A 76 -3.55 6.88 13.84
CA ALA A 76 -3.95 8.27 13.58
C ALA A 76 -4.80 8.84 14.73
N GLU A 77 -5.69 8.02 15.30
CA GLU A 77 -6.49 8.35 16.48
C GLU A 77 -5.59 8.56 17.71
N ASP A 78 -4.53 7.77 17.86
CA ASP A 78 -3.53 7.92 18.94
C ASP A 78 -2.80 9.26 18.83
N VAL A 79 -2.36 9.65 17.62
CA VAL A 79 -1.78 10.98 17.38
C VAL A 79 -2.78 12.09 17.72
N SER A 80 -4.05 11.94 17.31
CA SER A 80 -5.09 12.93 17.63
C SER A 80 -5.31 13.07 19.13
N THR A 81 -5.29 11.95 19.86
CA THR A 81 -5.45 11.92 21.33
C THR A 81 -4.26 12.58 22.01
N ALA A 82 -3.04 12.22 21.63
CA ALA A 82 -1.81 12.82 22.17
C ALA A 82 -1.76 14.35 21.95
N VAL A 83 -2.20 14.82 20.77
CA VAL A 83 -2.32 16.27 20.50
C VAL A 83 -3.36 16.92 21.42
N ALA A 84 -4.52 16.30 21.62
CA ALA A 84 -5.58 16.83 22.47
C ALA A 84 -5.16 16.92 23.96
N GLU A 85 -4.31 15.99 24.40
CA GLU A 85 -3.80 15.93 25.77
C GLU A 85 -2.53 16.79 25.99
N GLY A 86 -2.01 17.43 24.93
CA GLY A 86 -0.82 18.26 25.03
C GLY A 86 0.48 17.47 25.25
N ALA A 87 0.56 16.27 24.66
CA ALA A 87 1.74 15.41 24.73
C ALA A 87 3.02 16.12 24.29
N ALA A 88 4.16 15.67 24.82
CA ALA A 88 5.46 16.23 24.52
C ALA A 88 5.87 15.99 23.06
N ALA A 89 6.72 16.87 22.53
CA ALA A 89 7.13 16.83 21.12
C ALA A 89 7.83 15.51 20.73
N ASP A 90 8.59 14.90 21.64
CA ASP A 90 9.25 13.61 21.40
C ASP A 90 8.27 12.44 21.33
N GLU A 91 7.18 12.49 22.10
CA GLU A 91 6.09 11.52 22.04
C GLU A 91 5.31 11.64 20.73
N LEU A 92 4.90 12.85 20.35
CA LEU A 92 4.26 13.11 19.06
C LEU A 92 5.13 12.67 17.90
N GLN A 93 6.45 12.85 17.99
CA GLN A 93 7.37 12.40 16.95
C GLN A 93 7.40 10.87 16.85
N ARG A 94 7.40 10.14 17.97
CA ARG A 94 7.31 8.67 17.97
C ARG A 94 6.01 8.17 17.33
N LEU A 95 4.88 8.74 17.74
CA LEU A 95 3.57 8.36 17.20
C LEU A 95 3.47 8.66 15.69
N CYS A 96 4.00 9.79 15.23
CA CYS A 96 4.06 10.10 13.80
C CYS A 96 4.92 9.09 13.01
N ILE A 97 6.06 8.65 13.57
CA ILE A 97 6.90 7.64 12.92
C ILE A 97 6.14 6.32 12.78
N GLU A 98 5.46 5.87 13.85
CA GLU A 98 4.64 4.67 13.81
C GLU A 98 3.48 4.77 12.83
N LEU A 99 2.77 5.90 12.83
CA LEU A 99 1.67 6.18 11.91
C LEU A 99 2.14 6.06 10.45
N VAL A 100 3.28 6.67 10.11
CA VAL A 100 3.85 6.60 8.75
C VAL A 100 4.27 5.17 8.39
N ALA A 101 4.85 4.42 9.33
CA ALA A 101 5.20 3.02 9.10
C ALA A 101 3.95 2.17 8.79
N LYS A 102 2.87 2.32 9.59
CA LYS A 102 1.59 1.64 9.35
C LYS A 102 0.94 2.07 8.03
N ALA A 103 1.10 3.32 7.62
CA ALA A 103 0.60 3.80 6.34
C ALA A 103 1.29 3.08 5.17
N HIS A 104 2.63 2.95 5.21
CA HIS A 104 3.37 2.20 4.21
C HIS A 104 3.00 0.71 4.17
N ASP A 105 2.72 0.10 5.32
CA ASP A 105 2.27 -1.29 5.38
C ASP A 105 0.84 -1.45 4.82
N ALA A 106 -0.06 -0.50 5.07
CA ALA A 106 -1.42 -0.50 4.55
C ALA A 106 -1.49 -0.34 3.02
N GLU A 107 -0.50 0.29 2.38
CA GLU A 107 -0.42 0.42 0.92
C GLU A 107 -0.22 -0.92 0.19
N ARG A 108 0.22 -1.97 0.90
CA ARG A 108 0.51 -3.27 0.30
C ARG A 108 -0.77 -4.08 0.09
N LEU A 109 -0.92 -4.70 -1.07
CA LEU A 109 -2.05 -5.58 -1.34
C LEU A 109 -1.81 -7.01 -0.84
N ARG A 110 -0.53 -7.40 -0.72
CA ARG A 110 -0.07 -8.76 -0.40
C ARG A 110 1.27 -8.73 0.37
#